data_AF-A0ABD5GM96-F1
#
_entry.id   AF-A0ABD5GM96-F1
#
_cell.length_a   1.000
_cell.length_b   1.000
_cell.length_c   1.000
_cell.angle_alpha   90.00
_cell.angle_beta   90.00
_cell.angle_gamma   90.00
#
_symmetry.space_group_name_H-M   'P 1'
#
loop_
_entity.id
_entity.type
_entity.pdbx_description
1 polymer ?
#
loop_
_entity_poly.entity_id
_entity_poly.type
_entity_poly.pdbx_seq_one_letter_code
_entity_poly.pdbx_strand_id
1 'polypeptide(L)'
;MQEAYKNELKIYVCGNGGSASTSSHLMNAFNKDLSYDQEKKWHVISLINNVATVMAITNDNSYNKVFSKQLEGNMVISQKMIFF
;
A
#
# COMPACT_ATOMS: atom_id res chain seq x y z
N MET A 1 13.27 -2.69 2.31
CA MET A 1 12.76 -3.44 1.14
C MET A 1 13.29 -4.86 1.15
N GLN A 2 14.61 -5.08 1.11
CA GLN A 2 15.18 -6.43 1.18
C GLN A 2 14.77 -7.22 2.43
N GLU A 3 14.80 -6.60 3.62
CA GLU A 3 14.36 -7.27 4.85
C GLU A 3 12.86 -7.57 4.86
N ALA A 4 12.04 -6.63 4.36
CA ALA A 4 10.61 -6.84 4.19
C ALA A 4 10.32 -7.99 3.22
N TYR A 5 11.07 -8.11 2.13
CA TYR A 5 10.98 -9.25 1.21
C TYR A 5 11.45 -10.54 1.89
N LYS A 6 12.59 -10.53 2.57
CA LYS A 6 13.15 -11.70 3.27
C LYS A 6 12.14 -12.26 4.28
N ASN A 7 11.42 -11.39 4.98
CA ASN A 7 10.49 -11.77 6.03
C ASN A 7 9.02 -11.80 5.56
N GLU A 8 8.75 -11.67 4.25
CA GLU A 8 7.39 -11.69 3.66
C GLU A 8 6.43 -10.68 4.31
N LEU A 9 6.96 -9.51 4.63
CA LEU A 9 6.22 -8.43 5.28
C LEU A 9 5.39 -7.66 4.27
N LYS A 10 4.23 -7.18 4.72
CA LYS A 10 3.41 -6.24 3.95
C LYS A 10 4.10 -4.89 3.84
N ILE A 11 4.09 -4.34 2.63
CA ILE A 11 4.61 -3.03 2.30
C ILE A 11 3.44 -2.16 1.84
N TYR A 12 3.15 -1.09 2.58
CA TYR A 12 2.09 -0.16 2.23
C TYR A 12 2.68 1.04 1.49
N VAL A 13 2.04 1.40 0.39
CA VAL A 13 2.40 2.55 -0.44
C VAL A 13 1.19 3.48 -0.58
N CYS A 14 1.44 4.78 -0.58
CA CYS A 14 0.40 5.78 -0.80
C CYS A 14 0.99 7.07 -1.34
N GLY A 15 0.15 7.87 -1.96
CA GLY A 15 0.48 9.20 -2.47
C GLY A 15 -0.76 9.87 -3.03
N ASN A 16 -0.66 11.17 -3.30
CA ASN A 16 -1.74 11.99 -3.87
C ASN A 16 -1.39 12.45 -5.29
N GLY A 17 -2.40 12.76 -6.11
CA GLY A 17 -2.17 13.26 -7.48
C GLY A 17 -1.33 12.29 -8.32
N GLY A 18 -0.26 12.76 -8.96
CA GLY A 18 0.65 11.90 -9.74
C GLY A 18 1.28 10.77 -8.90
N SER A 19 1.58 11.03 -7.64
CA SER A 19 2.12 10.03 -6.71
C SER A 19 1.12 8.91 -6.39
N ALA A 20 -0.19 9.16 -6.51
CA ALA A 20 -1.20 8.11 -6.41
C ALA A 20 -1.06 7.08 -7.55
N SER A 21 -0.91 7.55 -8.79
CA SER A 21 -0.69 6.68 -9.95
C SER A 21 0.61 5.88 -9.80
N THR A 22 1.68 6.52 -9.32
CA THR A 22 2.96 5.83 -9.02
C THR A 22 2.79 4.76 -7.95
N SER A 23 2.05 5.04 -6.87
CA SER A 23 1.73 4.08 -5.80
C SER A 23 1.01 2.84 -6.35
N SER A 24 -0.03 3.05 -7.16
CA SER A 24 -0.77 1.95 -7.82
C SER A 24 0.12 1.16 -8.79
N HIS A 25 0.93 1.86 -9.60
CA HIS A 25 1.83 1.25 -10.56
C HIS A 25 2.90 0.40 -9.86
N LEU A 26 3.48 0.90 -8.76
CA LEU A 26 4.45 0.16 -7.97
C LEU A 26 3.83 -1.11 -7.38
N MET A 27 2.63 -1.02 -6.81
CA MET A 27 1.92 -2.20 -6.32
C MET A 27 1.77 -3.28 -7.42
N ASN A 28 1.38 -2.88 -8.63
CA ASN A 28 1.25 -3.80 -9.76
C ASN A 28 2.61 -4.37 -10.18
N ALA A 29 3.63 -3.54 -10.37
CA ALA A 29 4.95 -4.00 -10.79
C ALA A 29 5.52 -5.05 -9.83
N PHE A 30 5.38 -4.84 -8.52
CA PHE A 30 5.87 -5.78 -7.52
C PHE A 30 5.04 -7.06 -7.42
N ASN A 31 3.71 -6.95 -7.33
CA ASN A 31 2.86 -8.11 -7.09
C ASN A 31 2.57 -8.94 -8.35
N LYS A 32 2.63 -8.32 -9.54
CA LYS A 32 2.50 -9.00 -10.81
C LYS A 32 3.88 -9.27 -11.39
N ASP A 33 4.55 -8.25 -11.91
CA ASP A 33 5.71 -8.46 -12.78
C ASP A 33 6.91 -9.10 -12.04
N LEU A 34 7.08 -8.81 -10.74
CA LEU A 34 8.14 -9.41 -9.91
C LEU A 34 7.72 -10.65 -9.12
N SER A 35 6.43 -11.02 -9.08
CA SER A 35 5.94 -12.10 -8.19
C SER A 35 5.14 -13.21 -8.87
N TYR A 36 4.64 -13.04 -10.10
CA TYR A 36 3.67 -13.98 -10.70
C TYR A 36 4.25 -15.39 -10.87
N ASP A 37 5.48 -15.47 -11.36
CA ASP A 37 6.20 -16.72 -11.64
C ASP A 37 7.27 -17.05 -10.58
N GLN A 38 7.16 -16.46 -9.39
CA GLN A 38 8.11 -16.66 -8.29
C GLN A 38 7.45 -17.43 -7.14
N GLU A 39 8.19 -18.36 -6.53
CA GLU A 39 7.72 -19.07 -5.33
C GLU A 39 7.50 -18.08 -4.17
N LYS A 40 8.43 -17.15 -4.00
CA LYS A 40 8.36 -16.09 -3.01
C LYS A 40 7.82 -14.81 -3.63
N LYS A 41 6.86 -14.18 -2.95
CA LYS A 41 6.11 -13.03 -3.48
C LYS A 41 6.39 -11.76 -2.71
N TRP A 42 6.22 -10.64 -3.40
CA TRP A 42 6.07 -9.35 -2.76
C TRP A 42 4.64 -9.18 -2.24
N HIS A 43 4.50 -8.44 -1.14
CA HIS A 43 3.21 -8.12 -0.53
C HIS A 43 3.01 -6.61 -0.47
N VAL A 44 2.97 -5.96 -1.63
CA VAL A 44 2.78 -4.51 -1.73
C VAL A 44 1.29 -4.18 -1.77
N ILE A 45 0.86 -3.17 -1.03
CA ILE A 45 -0.53 -2.71 -0.99
C ILE A 45 -0.55 -1.20 -1.18
N SER A 46 -1.26 -0.74 -2.21
CA SER A 46 -1.50 0.68 -2.44
C SER A 46 -2.79 1.13 -1.75
N LEU A 47 -2.67 2.07 -0.81
CA LEU A 47 -3.80 2.59 -0.01
C LEU A 47 -4.76 3.50 -0.80
N ILE A 48 -4.47 3.77 -2.08
CA ILE A 48 -5.33 4.58 -2.96
C ILE A 48 -6.18 3.72 -3.91
N ASN A 49 -5.92 2.41 -4.02
CA ASN A 49 -6.54 1.58 -5.06
C ASN A 49 -8.01 1.20 -4.77
N ASN A 50 -8.45 1.28 -3.51
CA ASN A 50 -9.84 1.05 -3.14
C ASN A 50 -10.58 2.39 -3.04
N VAL A 51 -11.21 2.80 -4.14
CA VAL A 51 -11.97 4.05 -4.20
C VAL A 51 -13.10 4.08 -3.17
N ALA A 52 -13.78 2.96 -2.91
CA ALA A 52 -14.85 2.92 -1.93
C ALA A 52 -14.33 3.23 -0.51
N THR A 53 -13.20 2.65 -0.12
CA THR A 53 -12.54 2.94 1.16
C THR A 53 -12.06 4.39 1.25
N VAL A 54 -11.42 4.90 0.19
CA VAL A 54 -10.94 6.29 0.15
C VAL A 54 -12.11 7.27 0.31
N MET A 55 -13.19 7.04 -0.42
CA MET A 55 -14.39 7.90 -0.38
C MET A 55 -15.10 7.81 0.97
N ALA A 56 -15.27 6.62 1.54
CA ALA A 56 -15.92 6.44 2.84
C ALA A 56 -15.16 7.17 3.96
N ILE A 57 -13.84 7.00 4.05
CA ILE A 57 -13.02 7.67 5.07
C ILE A 57 -13.01 9.19 4.86
N THR A 58 -12.98 9.63 3.60
CA THR A 58 -13.03 11.06 3.28
C THR A 58 -14.36 11.68 3.71
N ASN A 59 -15.47 10.98 3.46
CA ASN A 59 -16.82 11.41 3.83
C ASN A 59 -17.02 11.44 5.35
N ASP A 60 -16.64 10.36 6.03
CA ASP A 60 -16.97 10.16 7.45
C ASP A 60 -15.96 10.80 8.41
N ASN A 61 -14.74 11.09 7.94
CA ASN A 61 -13.68 11.65 8.78
C ASN A 61 -13.06 12.92 8.17
N SER A 62 -12.39 12.78 7.03
CA SER A 62 -11.72 13.84 6.26
C SER A 62 -10.65 13.20 5.36
N TYR A 63 -10.35 13.83 4.23
CA TYR A 63 -9.32 13.37 3.31
C TYR A 63 -7.94 13.19 3.99
N ASN A 64 -7.58 14.07 4.94
CA ASN A 64 -6.30 13.98 5.66
C ASN A 64 -6.16 12.71 6.54
N LYS A 65 -7.24 11.95 6.74
CA LYS A 65 -7.25 10.69 7.48
C LYS A 65 -7.21 9.46 6.58
N VAL A 66 -7.33 9.59 5.25
CA VAL A 66 -7.47 8.46 4.32
C VAL A 66 -6.40 7.38 4.52
N PHE A 67 -5.12 7.75 4.62
CA PHE A 67 -4.05 6.77 4.78
C PHE A 67 -3.92 6.27 6.22
N SER A 68 -3.99 7.18 7.20
CA SER A 68 -3.82 6.80 8.62
C SER A 68 -4.94 5.89 9.12
N LYS A 69 -6.19 6.13 8.73
CA LYS A 69 -7.35 5.28 9.09
C LYS A 69 -7.27 3.89 8.47
N GLN A 70 -6.73 3.75 7.26
CA GLN A 70 -6.51 2.43 6.65
C GLN A 70 -5.42 1.63 7.36
N LEU A 71 -4.48 2.30 8.03
CA LEU A 71 -3.37 1.67 8.74
C LEU A 71 -3.67 1.37 10.20
N GLU A 72 -4.66 2.04 10.78
CA GLU A 72 -5.14 1.80 12.13
C GLU A 72 -5.58 0.33 12.26
N GLY A 73 -4.93 -0.44 13.15
CA GLY A 73 -5.17 -1.87 13.33
C GLY A 73 -4.57 -2.79 12.26
N ASN A 74 -4.19 -2.26 11.08
CA ASN A 74 -3.51 -3.03 10.03
C ASN A 74 -1.99 -3.03 10.17
N MET A 75 -1.40 -2.02 10.83
CA MET A 75 0.03 -1.97 11.11
C MET A 75 0.43 -2.77 12.34
N VAL A 76 1.24 -3.81 12.11
CA VAL A 76 2.11 -4.44 13.12
C VAL A 76 3.55 -3.98 12.92
N ILE A 77 4.37 -4.06 13.97
CA ILE A 77 5.79 -3.61 13.99
C ILE A 77 6.60 -4.16 12.79
N SER A 78 6.18 -5.28 12.22
CA SER A 78 6.76 -5.94 11.06
C SER A 78 6.20 -5.46 9.71
N GLN A 79 5.95 -4.16 9.51
CA GLN A 79 5.46 -3.62 8.23
C GLN A 79 6.23 -2.37 7.83
N LYS A 80 6.32 -2.11 6.52
CA LYS A 80 7.02 -0.93 6.00
C LYS A 80 6.06 -0.04 5.21
N MET A 81 6.09 1.26 5.50
CA MET A 81 5.32 2.27 4.78
C MET A 81 6.24 3.13 3.92
N ILE A 82 5.83 3.43 2.69
CA ILE A 82 6.53 4.34 1.78
C ILE A 82 5.53 5.41 1.30
N PHE A 83 5.92 6.67 1.46
CA PHE A 83 5.19 7.84 0.97
C PHE A 83 5.83 8.37 -0.30
N PHE A 84 4.99 8.82 -1.23
CA PHE A 84 5.35 9.48 -2.49
C PHE A 84 4.69 10.85 -2.60
#